data_AF-A0A1B0EXW3-F1
#
_entry.id   AF-A0A1B0EXW3-F1
#
_cell.length_a   1.000
_cell.length_b   1.000
_cell.length_c   1.000
_cell.angle_alpha   90.00
_cell.angle_beta   90.00
_cell.angle_gamma   90.00
#
_symmetry.space_group_name_H-M   'P 1'
#
loop_
_entity.id
_entity.type
_entity.pdbx_description
1 polymer ?
#
loop_
_entity_poly.entity_id
_entity_poly.type
_entity_poly.pdbx_seq_one_letter_code
_entity_poly.pdbx_strand_id
1 'polypeptide(L)'
;MVNEQNILNILYANEKDFNHSGAIISYLGQAMAQYKVYKCLRFRKKLAVNMAEEYLKSGDHAKALTLFSLMLSDYRTDKWYKIFTEVLMKTFQSAYLSASVPDYVSCSIEAMSPRILSSKSERITILENLWRVFQGVAPTANQPGSGADVQKAWEHALENFTEPVIVDLDKISEIFACDVSFTENQAVFDEEITIELKIKSLTEVPLKIRGISVVLNSPKLSVKLKAKKVYQMTSLTSNEAGNELKESELMILSESSYKAIFSADSRQFTENDKLSIGRVEFQIGTDKKFAVLLKSTTLNQHQNRFHLFYGDI
;
A
#
# COMPACT_ATOMS: atom_id res chain seq x y z
N MET A 1 -9.82 -34.23 -55.74
CA MET A 1 -10.45 -34.90 -54.58
C MET A 1 -9.81 -34.33 -53.33
N VAL A 2 -10.55 -33.58 -52.53
CA VAL A 2 -10.06 -33.12 -51.22
C VAL A 2 -10.01 -34.36 -50.33
N ASN A 3 -8.81 -34.70 -49.84
CA ASN A 3 -8.58 -35.86 -48.98
C ASN A 3 -9.29 -35.63 -47.64
N GLU A 4 -10.15 -36.57 -47.22
CA GLU A 4 -10.90 -36.50 -45.95
C GLU A 4 -9.97 -36.25 -44.75
N GLN A 5 -8.78 -36.83 -44.78
CA GLN A 5 -7.73 -36.61 -43.77
C GLN A 5 -7.30 -35.14 -43.68
N ASN A 6 -7.25 -34.43 -44.81
CA ASN A 6 -6.89 -33.02 -44.83
C ASN A 6 -8.00 -32.15 -44.20
N ILE A 7 -9.27 -32.51 -44.41
CA ILE A 7 -10.41 -31.80 -43.80
C ILE A 7 -10.40 -31.99 -42.27
N LEU A 8 -10.21 -33.22 -41.80
CA LEU A 8 -10.12 -33.52 -40.36
C LEU A 8 -8.96 -32.78 -39.69
N ASN A 9 -7.79 -32.76 -40.32
CA ASN A 9 -6.62 -32.03 -39.81
C ASN A 9 -6.88 -30.52 -39.71
N ILE A 10 -7.58 -29.92 -40.69
CA ILE A 10 -7.97 -28.50 -40.64
C ILE A 10 -8.98 -28.26 -39.51
N LEU A 11 -9.94 -29.16 -39.32
CA LEU A 11 -10.97 -29.01 -38.28
C LEU A 11 -10.36 -29.11 -36.87
N TYR A 12 -9.44 -30.05 -36.64
CA TYR A 12 -8.70 -30.15 -35.39
C TYR A 12 -7.78 -28.94 -35.14
N ALA A 13 -7.15 -28.39 -36.19
CA ALA A 13 -6.36 -27.17 -36.06
C ALA A 13 -7.26 -25.98 -35.67
N ASN A 14 -8.40 -25.81 -36.34
CA ASN A 14 -9.37 -24.75 -36.02
C ASN A 14 -9.96 -24.88 -34.61
N GLU A 15 -10.22 -26.09 -34.14
CA GLU A 15 -10.70 -26.33 -32.77
C GLU A 15 -9.64 -25.98 -31.73
N LYS A 16 -8.38 -26.34 -31.99
CA LYS A 16 -7.24 -26.02 -31.13
C LYS A 16 -6.91 -24.53 -31.09
N ASP A 17 -7.10 -23.82 -32.21
CA ASP A 17 -6.81 -22.40 -32.34
C ASP A 17 -7.96 -21.50 -31.83
N PHE A 18 -9.08 -22.09 -31.41
CA PHE A 18 -10.21 -21.31 -30.90
C PHE A 18 -9.86 -20.61 -29.58
N ASN A 19 -10.05 -19.30 -29.55
CA ASN A 19 -9.80 -18.50 -28.34
C ASN A 19 -10.94 -18.65 -27.31
N HIS A 20 -10.88 -19.73 -26.54
CA HIS A 20 -11.85 -20.01 -25.48
C HIS A 20 -11.92 -18.90 -24.44
N SER A 21 -10.78 -18.38 -23.98
CA SER A 21 -10.75 -17.31 -22.98
C SER A 21 -11.43 -16.04 -23.47
N GLY A 22 -11.22 -15.66 -24.73
CA GLY A 22 -11.90 -14.53 -25.37
C GLY A 22 -13.43 -14.70 -25.40
N ALA A 23 -13.91 -15.90 -25.74
CA ALA A 23 -15.35 -16.19 -25.72
C ALA A 23 -15.92 -16.13 -24.28
N ILE A 24 -15.23 -16.72 -23.30
CA ILE A 24 -15.63 -16.69 -21.88
C ILE A 24 -15.73 -15.25 -21.38
N ILE A 25 -14.71 -14.42 -21.63
CA ILE A 25 -14.69 -13.01 -21.24
C ILE A 25 -15.89 -12.26 -21.86
N SER A 26 -16.19 -12.51 -23.14
CA SER A 26 -17.34 -11.92 -23.82
C SER A 26 -18.66 -12.30 -23.15
N TYR A 27 -18.88 -13.59 -22.86
CA TYR A 27 -20.09 -14.06 -22.18
C TYR A 27 -20.22 -13.53 -20.75
N LEU A 28 -19.12 -13.46 -20.00
CA LEU A 28 -19.11 -12.83 -18.67
C LEU A 28 -19.52 -11.35 -18.74
N GLY A 29 -19.04 -10.62 -19.76
CA GLY A 29 -19.43 -9.23 -20.00
C GLY A 29 -20.93 -9.07 -20.31
N GLN A 30 -21.48 -9.95 -21.15
CA GLN A 30 -22.93 -9.97 -21.44
C GLN A 30 -23.75 -10.29 -20.18
N ALA A 31 -23.34 -11.28 -19.39
CA ALA A 31 -24.00 -11.62 -18.13
C ALA A 31 -23.95 -10.46 -17.12
N MET A 32 -22.81 -9.75 -17.02
CA MET A 32 -22.70 -8.55 -16.18
C MET A 32 -23.67 -7.44 -16.61
N ALA A 33 -23.90 -7.26 -17.92
CA ALA A 33 -24.87 -6.31 -18.43
C ALA A 33 -26.29 -6.67 -17.99
N GLN A 34 -26.66 -7.96 -18.03
CA GLN A 34 -27.94 -8.43 -17.51
C GLN A 34 -28.09 -8.18 -16.01
N TYR A 35 -27.09 -8.55 -15.20
CA TYR A 35 -27.15 -8.29 -13.75
C TYR A 35 -27.15 -6.80 -13.39
N LYS A 36 -26.62 -5.93 -14.26
CA LYS A 36 -26.76 -4.47 -14.12
C LYS A 36 -28.23 -4.04 -14.29
N VAL A 37 -28.94 -4.56 -15.30
CA VAL A 37 -30.36 -4.27 -15.54
C VAL A 37 -31.21 -4.67 -14.33
N TYR A 38 -30.98 -5.87 -13.78
CA TYR A 38 -31.73 -6.38 -12.63
C TYR A 38 -31.21 -5.88 -11.26
N LYS A 39 -30.27 -4.92 -11.23
CA LYS A 39 -29.70 -4.33 -10.01
C LYS A 39 -29.06 -5.36 -9.05
N CYS A 40 -28.57 -6.48 -9.58
CA CYS A 40 -27.93 -7.55 -8.80
C CYS A 40 -26.43 -7.28 -8.60
N LEU A 41 -26.10 -6.31 -7.74
CA LEU A 41 -24.72 -5.84 -7.57
C LEU A 41 -23.73 -6.95 -7.17
N ARG A 42 -24.11 -7.87 -6.26
CA ARG A 42 -23.23 -8.96 -5.80
C ARG A 42 -22.83 -9.92 -6.93
N PHE A 43 -23.77 -10.30 -7.78
CA PHE A 43 -23.48 -11.16 -8.93
C PHE A 43 -22.60 -10.44 -9.95
N ARG A 44 -22.85 -9.15 -10.19
CA ARG A 44 -22.00 -8.34 -11.07
C ARG A 44 -20.56 -8.27 -10.58
N LYS A 45 -20.33 -8.07 -9.27
CA LYS A 45 -18.97 -8.08 -8.67
C LYS A 45 -18.31 -9.45 -8.80
N LYS A 46 -19.04 -10.54 -8.51
CA LYS A 46 -18.54 -11.92 -8.67
C LYS A 46 -18.11 -12.18 -10.13
N LEU A 47 -18.90 -11.77 -11.11
CA LEU A 47 -18.54 -11.93 -12.52
C LEU A 47 -17.33 -11.10 -12.93
N ALA A 48 -17.14 -9.90 -12.35
CA ALA A 48 -15.94 -9.10 -12.59
C ALA A 48 -14.68 -9.83 -12.11
N VAL A 49 -14.74 -10.48 -10.93
CA VAL A 49 -13.64 -11.33 -10.42
C VAL A 49 -13.40 -12.54 -11.35
N ASN A 50 -14.46 -13.23 -11.77
CA ASN A 50 -14.32 -14.36 -12.72
C ASN A 50 -13.71 -13.92 -14.06
N MET A 51 -14.06 -12.73 -14.54
CA MET A 51 -13.50 -12.15 -15.77
C MET A 51 -12.02 -11.83 -15.59
N ALA A 52 -11.63 -11.27 -14.44
CA ALA A 52 -10.24 -11.00 -14.11
C ALA A 52 -9.39 -12.29 -14.02
N GLU A 53 -9.95 -13.36 -13.44
CA GLU A 53 -9.32 -14.68 -13.43
C GLU A 53 -9.09 -15.23 -14.83
N GLU A 54 -10.02 -15.02 -15.75
CA GLU A 54 -9.87 -15.47 -17.13
C GLU A 54 -8.84 -14.64 -17.90
N TYR A 55 -8.78 -13.32 -17.66
CA TYR A 55 -7.69 -12.49 -18.17
C TYR A 55 -6.32 -12.98 -17.67
N LEU A 56 -6.22 -13.30 -16.38
CA LEU A 56 -4.99 -13.81 -15.77
C LEU A 56 -4.52 -15.11 -16.44
N LYS A 57 -5.44 -16.05 -16.70
CA LYS A 57 -5.14 -17.31 -17.42
C LYS A 57 -4.75 -17.10 -18.88
N SER A 58 -5.39 -16.14 -19.55
CA SER A 58 -5.13 -15.84 -20.97
C SER A 58 -3.81 -15.09 -21.24
N GLY A 59 -3.13 -14.61 -20.20
CA GLY A 59 -1.87 -13.85 -20.31
C GLY A 59 -2.04 -12.33 -20.31
N ASP A 60 -3.25 -11.80 -20.30
CA ASP A 60 -3.51 -10.35 -20.23
C ASP A 60 -3.51 -9.86 -18.78
N HIS A 61 -2.31 -9.87 -18.18
CA HIS A 61 -2.10 -9.60 -16.75
C HIS A 61 -2.45 -8.16 -16.35
N ALA A 62 -2.30 -7.19 -17.26
CA ALA A 62 -2.63 -5.79 -17.00
C ALA A 62 -4.15 -5.56 -16.87
N LYS A 63 -4.97 -6.22 -17.71
CA LYS A 63 -6.43 -6.17 -17.56
C LYS A 63 -6.91 -6.92 -16.32
N ALA A 64 -6.30 -8.06 -16.02
CA ALA A 64 -6.58 -8.80 -14.79
C ALA A 64 -6.32 -7.93 -13.56
N LEU A 65 -5.14 -7.30 -13.49
CA LEU A 65 -4.75 -6.36 -12.44
C LEU A 65 -5.79 -5.26 -12.25
N THR A 66 -6.18 -4.58 -13.33
CA THR A 66 -7.16 -3.49 -13.30
C THR A 66 -8.49 -3.94 -12.69
N LEU A 67 -9.02 -5.08 -13.12
CA LEU A 67 -10.31 -5.59 -12.64
C LEU A 67 -10.23 -6.07 -11.19
N PHE A 68 -9.17 -6.76 -10.78
CA PHE A 68 -9.02 -7.17 -9.38
C PHE A 68 -8.87 -5.95 -8.46
N SER A 69 -8.05 -4.97 -8.82
CA SER A 69 -7.85 -3.74 -8.04
C SER A 69 -9.15 -2.99 -7.79
N LEU A 70 -10.05 -2.93 -8.79
CA LEU A 70 -11.36 -2.29 -8.64
C LEU A 70 -12.25 -2.98 -7.59
N MET A 71 -12.08 -4.28 -7.36
CA MET A 71 -12.90 -5.04 -6.42
C MET A 71 -12.37 -4.99 -4.98
N LEU A 72 -11.09 -4.66 -4.77
CA LEU A 72 -10.46 -4.67 -3.45
C LEU A 72 -11.13 -3.73 -2.45
N SER A 73 -11.49 -2.50 -2.86
CA SER A 73 -12.10 -1.51 -1.96
C SER A 73 -13.40 -2.01 -1.33
N ASP A 74 -14.24 -2.64 -2.16
CA ASP A 74 -15.55 -3.12 -1.73
C ASP A 74 -15.42 -4.27 -0.74
N TYR A 75 -14.56 -5.25 -1.03
CA TYR A 75 -14.34 -6.39 -0.13
C TYR A 75 -13.67 -5.97 1.19
N ARG A 76 -12.85 -4.91 1.16
CA ARG A 76 -12.25 -4.32 2.35
C ARG A 76 -13.31 -3.65 3.22
N THR A 77 -14.18 -2.81 2.65
CA THR A 77 -15.27 -2.14 3.38
C THR A 77 -16.26 -3.15 3.98
N ASP A 78 -16.60 -4.19 3.23
CA ASP A 78 -17.52 -5.25 3.66
C ASP A 78 -16.88 -6.26 4.64
N LYS A 79 -15.57 -6.14 4.91
CA LYS A 79 -14.77 -7.00 5.81
C LYS A 79 -14.80 -8.49 5.43
N TRP A 80 -14.88 -8.79 4.13
CA TRP A 80 -14.87 -10.16 3.62
C TRP A 80 -13.45 -10.70 3.51
N TYR A 81 -12.73 -10.80 4.63
CA TYR A 81 -11.27 -11.02 4.66
C TYR A 81 -10.79 -12.24 3.87
N LYS A 82 -11.55 -13.33 3.82
CA LYS A 82 -11.19 -14.51 3.00
C LYS A 82 -11.19 -14.19 1.50
N ILE A 83 -12.31 -13.65 0.99
CA ILE A 83 -12.45 -13.27 -0.43
C ILE A 83 -11.46 -12.16 -0.76
N PHE A 84 -11.32 -11.18 0.14
CA PHE A 84 -10.37 -10.10 0.01
C PHE A 84 -8.94 -10.61 -0.11
N THR A 85 -8.53 -11.55 0.75
CA THR A 85 -7.19 -12.17 0.68
C THR A 85 -6.98 -12.86 -0.66
N GLU A 86 -7.92 -13.70 -1.10
CA GLU A 86 -7.80 -14.40 -2.38
C GLU A 86 -7.68 -13.44 -3.57
N VAL A 87 -8.45 -12.35 -3.58
CA VAL A 87 -8.41 -11.33 -4.63
C VAL A 87 -7.13 -10.48 -4.53
N LEU A 88 -6.69 -10.11 -3.34
CA LEU A 88 -5.43 -9.37 -3.12
C LEU A 88 -4.24 -10.18 -3.62
N MET A 89 -4.16 -11.48 -3.33
CA MET A 89 -3.07 -12.33 -3.78
C MET A 89 -3.05 -12.50 -5.31
N LYS A 90 -4.22 -12.55 -5.95
CA LYS A 90 -4.34 -12.53 -7.43
C LYS A 90 -3.98 -11.17 -8.03
N THR A 91 -4.33 -10.08 -7.34
CA THR A 91 -3.92 -8.71 -7.71
C THR A 91 -2.40 -8.59 -7.66
N PHE A 92 -1.80 -9.04 -6.56
CA PHE A 92 -0.36 -9.09 -6.35
C PHE A 92 0.35 -9.92 -7.42
N GLN A 93 -0.17 -11.11 -7.74
CA GLN A 93 0.35 -11.94 -8.83
C GLN A 93 0.22 -11.26 -10.19
N SER A 94 -0.90 -10.59 -10.47
CA SER A 94 -1.11 -9.87 -11.73
C SER A 94 -0.16 -8.68 -11.86
N ALA A 95 0.10 -7.95 -10.76
CA ALA A 95 1.10 -6.89 -10.70
C ALA A 95 2.52 -7.42 -10.95
N TYR A 96 2.83 -8.62 -10.42
CA TYR A 96 4.07 -9.32 -10.71
C TYR A 96 4.22 -9.64 -12.20
N LEU A 97 3.24 -10.32 -12.78
CA LEU A 97 3.33 -10.79 -14.17
C LEU A 97 3.25 -9.65 -15.20
N SER A 98 2.65 -8.51 -14.85
CA SER A 98 2.62 -7.30 -15.69
C SER A 98 3.78 -6.33 -15.42
N ALA A 99 4.67 -6.65 -14.48
CA ALA A 99 5.76 -5.77 -14.03
C ALA A 99 5.29 -4.37 -13.59
N SER A 100 4.09 -4.25 -13.02
CA SER A 100 3.59 -2.98 -12.46
C SER A 100 4.23 -2.72 -11.09
N VAL A 101 5.28 -1.89 -11.06
CA VAL A 101 6.00 -1.54 -9.82
C VAL A 101 5.08 -0.91 -8.76
N PRO A 102 4.22 0.10 -9.06
CA PRO A 102 3.39 0.75 -8.04
C PRO A 102 2.36 -0.19 -7.41
N ASP A 103 1.69 -1.00 -8.23
CA ASP A 103 0.68 -1.95 -7.75
C ASP A 103 1.34 -3.09 -6.96
N TYR A 104 2.49 -3.58 -7.42
CA TYR A 104 3.24 -4.63 -6.73
C TYR A 104 3.70 -4.16 -5.34
N VAL A 105 4.25 -2.95 -5.24
CA VAL A 105 4.66 -2.36 -3.96
C VAL A 105 3.45 -2.17 -3.05
N SER A 106 2.35 -1.61 -3.55
CA SER A 106 1.13 -1.38 -2.76
C SER A 106 0.52 -2.68 -2.24
N CYS A 107 0.40 -3.69 -3.10
CA CYS A 107 -0.09 -5.02 -2.73
C CYS A 107 0.86 -5.71 -1.74
N SER A 108 2.18 -5.58 -1.91
CA SER A 108 3.17 -6.13 -0.97
C SER A 108 2.97 -5.55 0.43
N ILE A 109 2.76 -4.23 0.50
CA ILE A 109 2.54 -3.52 1.75
C ILE A 109 1.24 -3.97 2.42
N GLU A 110 0.15 -4.04 1.67
CA GLU A 110 -1.13 -4.48 2.20
C GLU A 110 -1.11 -5.96 2.62
N ALA A 111 -0.39 -6.82 1.90
CA ALA A 111 -0.21 -8.24 2.21
C ALA A 111 0.43 -8.50 3.60
N MET A 112 1.12 -7.50 4.15
CA MET A 112 1.71 -7.55 5.49
C MET A 112 0.71 -7.29 6.61
N SER A 113 -0.51 -6.86 6.32
CA SER A 113 -1.55 -6.64 7.34
C SER A 113 -1.97 -7.96 8.01
N PRO A 114 -2.23 -7.98 9.32
CA PRO A 114 -2.73 -9.17 10.02
C PRO A 114 -4.13 -9.59 9.55
N ARG A 115 -4.84 -8.72 8.81
CA ARG A 115 -6.16 -9.04 8.22
C ARG A 115 -6.07 -9.94 6.98
N ILE A 116 -4.87 -10.14 6.45
CA ILE A 116 -4.62 -11.02 5.30
C ILE A 116 -4.39 -12.44 5.79
N LEU A 117 -5.12 -13.41 5.24
CA LEU A 117 -5.01 -14.82 5.63
C LEU A 117 -3.84 -15.50 4.92
N SER A 118 -2.61 -15.02 5.17
CA SER A 118 -1.36 -15.53 4.61
C SER A 118 -0.41 -16.01 5.72
N SER A 119 0.44 -16.99 5.39
CA SER A 119 1.38 -17.55 6.36
C SER A 119 2.54 -16.59 6.66
N LYS A 120 3.17 -16.72 7.83
CA LYS A 120 4.37 -15.93 8.16
C LYS A 120 5.50 -16.11 7.14
N SER A 121 5.72 -17.34 6.65
CA SER A 121 6.76 -17.63 5.64
C SER A 121 6.48 -16.91 4.31
N GLU A 122 5.22 -16.84 3.91
CA GLU A 122 4.79 -16.10 2.71
C GLU A 122 5.01 -14.59 2.88
N ARG A 123 4.67 -14.03 4.05
CA ARG A 123 4.92 -12.62 4.38
C ARG A 123 6.40 -12.26 4.35
N ILE A 124 7.27 -13.14 4.85
CA ILE A 124 8.73 -12.98 4.77
C ILE A 124 9.18 -12.93 3.31
N THR A 125 8.69 -13.86 2.49
CA THR A 125 9.02 -13.91 1.06
C THR A 125 8.59 -12.63 0.33
N ILE A 126 7.37 -12.13 0.62
CA ILE A 126 6.86 -10.88 0.06
C ILE A 126 7.74 -9.70 0.47
N LEU A 127 8.15 -9.62 1.74
CA LEU A 127 9.02 -8.57 2.26
C LEU A 127 10.42 -8.61 1.61
N GLU A 128 11.01 -9.78 1.46
CA GLU A 128 12.31 -9.95 0.79
C GLU A 128 12.24 -9.49 -0.67
N ASN A 129 11.20 -9.90 -1.40
CA ASN A 129 10.98 -9.47 -2.78
C ASN A 129 10.68 -7.96 -2.89
N LEU A 130 9.92 -7.39 -1.97
CA LEU A 130 9.70 -5.95 -1.89
C LEU A 130 11.03 -5.20 -1.73
N TRP A 131 11.94 -5.73 -0.89
CA TRP A 131 13.26 -5.14 -0.71
C TRP A 131 14.11 -5.22 -1.98
N ARG A 132 14.07 -6.35 -2.72
CA ARG A 132 14.73 -6.47 -4.02
C ARG A 132 14.26 -5.39 -5.00
N VAL A 133 12.95 -5.15 -5.07
CA VAL A 133 12.36 -4.09 -5.92
C VAL A 133 12.91 -2.71 -5.55
N PHE A 134 13.03 -2.39 -4.25
CA PHE A 134 13.65 -1.15 -3.80
C PHE A 134 15.17 -1.07 -4.07
N GLN A 135 15.84 -2.21 -4.22
CA GLN A 135 17.23 -2.27 -4.69
C GLN A 135 17.35 -2.20 -6.22
N GLY A 136 16.23 -2.14 -6.94
CA GLY A 136 16.21 -2.16 -8.40
C GLY A 136 16.49 -3.52 -9.01
N VAL A 137 16.30 -4.59 -8.23
CA VAL A 137 16.43 -5.97 -8.67
C VAL A 137 15.04 -6.57 -8.82
N ALA A 138 14.81 -7.31 -9.90
CA ALA A 138 13.53 -7.98 -10.11
C ALA A 138 13.20 -8.96 -8.94
N PRO A 139 11.92 -9.05 -8.55
CA PRO A 139 11.46 -10.00 -7.55
C PRO A 139 11.63 -11.44 -8.05
N THR A 140 12.06 -12.34 -7.16
CA THR A 140 12.18 -13.76 -7.48
C THR A 140 10.81 -14.41 -7.47
N ALA A 141 10.46 -15.10 -8.56
CA ALA A 141 9.26 -15.91 -8.59
C ALA A 141 9.41 -17.18 -7.78
N ASN A 142 8.40 -17.45 -6.96
CA ASN A 142 8.18 -18.76 -6.36
C ASN A 142 7.12 -19.56 -7.12
N GLN A 143 6.65 -19.08 -8.28
CA GLN A 143 5.48 -19.61 -8.98
C GLN A 143 5.73 -19.93 -10.47
N PRO A 144 5.03 -20.95 -11.01
CA PRO A 144 5.08 -21.29 -12.42
C PRO A 144 4.48 -20.16 -13.28
N GLY A 145 5.23 -19.69 -14.27
CA GLY A 145 4.85 -18.55 -15.13
C GLY A 145 5.90 -17.43 -15.20
N SER A 146 6.93 -17.48 -14.36
CA SER A 146 8.09 -16.58 -14.43
C SER A 146 9.03 -16.97 -15.59
N GLY A 147 8.59 -16.70 -16.81
CA GLY A 147 9.43 -16.80 -18.00
C GLY A 147 10.49 -15.68 -18.04
N ALA A 148 11.49 -15.86 -18.90
CA ALA A 148 12.52 -14.84 -19.16
C ALA A 148 11.93 -13.48 -19.59
N ASP A 149 10.73 -13.48 -20.17
CA ASP A 149 10.05 -12.26 -20.61
C ASP A 149 9.54 -11.40 -19.44
N VAL A 150 9.06 -12.03 -18.36
CA VAL A 150 8.62 -11.31 -17.14
C VAL A 150 9.83 -10.64 -16.47
N GLN A 151 10.96 -11.35 -16.41
CA GLN A 151 12.21 -10.81 -15.87
C GLN A 151 12.68 -9.57 -16.64
N LYS A 152 12.69 -9.62 -17.98
CA LYS A 152 13.03 -8.47 -18.83
C LYS A 152 12.06 -7.30 -18.67
N ALA A 153 10.76 -7.59 -18.54
CA ALA A 153 9.74 -6.57 -18.29
C ALA A 153 9.99 -5.86 -16.96
N TRP A 154 10.37 -6.61 -15.91
CA TRP A 154 10.77 -6.05 -14.62
C TRP A 154 12.02 -5.18 -14.70
N GLU A 155 13.06 -5.63 -15.39
CA GLU A 155 14.28 -4.85 -15.59
C GLU A 155 13.96 -3.50 -16.26
N HIS A 156 13.22 -3.53 -17.36
CA HIS A 156 12.76 -2.32 -18.05
C HIS A 156 11.88 -1.43 -17.17
N ALA A 157 10.93 -2.01 -16.42
CA ALA A 157 10.06 -1.24 -15.53
C ALA A 157 10.87 -0.56 -14.41
N LEU A 158 11.84 -1.27 -13.83
CA LEU A 158 12.70 -0.77 -12.76
C LEU A 158 13.68 0.31 -13.25
N GLU A 159 14.18 0.24 -14.49
CA GLU A 159 15.03 1.29 -15.07
C GLU A 159 14.28 2.61 -15.24
N ASN A 160 13.02 2.53 -15.68
CA ASN A 160 12.18 3.72 -15.93
C ASN A 160 11.50 4.26 -14.66
N PHE A 161 11.45 3.47 -13.59
CA PHE A 161 10.81 3.86 -12.34
C PHE A 161 11.70 4.79 -11.51
N THR A 162 11.35 6.08 -11.50
CA THR A 162 12.11 7.15 -10.83
C THR A 162 11.34 7.85 -9.70
N GLU A 163 10.01 7.82 -9.75
CA GLU A 163 9.17 8.45 -8.74
C GLU A 163 8.92 7.52 -7.54
N PRO A 164 8.66 8.05 -6.33
CA PRO A 164 8.30 7.21 -5.21
C PRO A 164 6.89 6.63 -5.35
N VAL A 165 6.69 5.38 -4.92
CA VAL A 165 5.34 4.80 -4.83
C VAL A 165 4.61 5.45 -3.66
N ILE A 166 3.49 6.12 -3.93
CA ILE A 166 2.64 6.69 -2.88
C ILE A 166 1.58 5.67 -2.47
N VAL A 167 1.59 5.26 -1.21
CA VAL A 167 0.63 4.28 -0.66
C VAL A 167 -0.22 4.94 0.42
N ASP A 168 -1.51 5.00 0.16
CA ASP A 168 -2.49 5.61 1.07
C ASP A 168 -2.95 4.57 2.12
N LEU A 169 -2.43 4.71 3.35
CA LEU A 169 -2.71 3.83 4.49
C LEU A 169 -4.15 3.95 5.02
N ASP A 170 -4.93 4.94 4.57
CA ASP A 170 -6.37 5.00 4.87
C ASP A 170 -7.20 4.16 3.90
N LYS A 171 -6.63 3.83 2.74
CA LYS A 171 -7.31 3.04 1.70
C LYS A 171 -6.95 1.57 1.73
N ILE A 172 -5.87 1.18 2.41
CA ILE A 172 -5.46 -0.22 2.54
C ILE A 172 -5.73 -0.77 3.94
N SER A 173 -5.60 -2.08 4.09
CA SER A 173 -5.70 -2.77 5.37
C SER A 173 -4.60 -2.30 6.33
N GLU A 174 -4.98 -2.04 7.59
CA GLU A 174 -4.06 -1.49 8.60
C GLU A 174 -2.83 -2.37 8.82
N ILE A 175 -1.66 -1.74 8.77
CA ILE A 175 -0.34 -2.32 9.11
C ILE A 175 0.31 -1.66 10.33
N PHE A 176 -0.14 -0.45 10.66
CA PHE A 176 0.27 0.32 11.84
C PHE A 176 -0.97 0.87 12.53
N ALA A 177 -0.94 0.89 13.86
CA ALA A 177 -1.78 1.77 14.64
C ALA A 177 -0.98 3.03 14.98
N CYS A 178 -1.44 4.19 14.55
CA CYS A 178 -0.75 5.46 14.74
C CYS A 178 -1.64 6.43 15.50
N ASP A 179 -1.06 7.11 16.48
CA ASP A 179 -1.69 8.20 17.21
C ASP A 179 -0.73 9.39 17.22
N VAL A 180 -1.21 10.56 16.83
CA VAL A 180 -0.37 11.76 16.72
C VAL A 180 -1.09 12.95 17.33
N SER A 181 -0.38 13.69 18.17
CA SER A 181 -0.87 14.86 18.89
C SER A 181 0.22 15.88 19.11
N PHE A 182 -0.17 17.12 19.36
CA PHE A 182 0.76 18.10 19.93
C PHE A 182 1.03 17.72 21.40
N THR A 183 2.24 17.99 21.88
CA THR A 183 2.57 17.79 23.30
C THR A 183 1.84 18.80 24.18
N GLU A 184 1.69 20.01 23.67
CA GLU A 184 0.95 21.11 24.28
C GLU A 184 -0.11 21.59 23.30
N ASN A 185 -1.24 22.12 23.77
CA ASN A 185 -2.30 22.61 22.88
C ASN A 185 -2.10 24.08 22.48
N GLN A 186 -1.14 24.74 23.11
CA GLN A 186 -0.83 26.16 22.94
C GLN A 186 0.66 26.36 23.23
N ALA A 187 1.32 27.31 22.56
CA ALA A 187 2.64 27.79 22.99
C ALA A 187 2.78 29.28 22.71
N VAL A 188 3.73 29.88 23.42
CA VAL A 188 4.10 31.28 23.22
C VAL A 188 4.84 31.41 21.89
N PHE A 189 4.59 32.50 21.16
CA PHE A 189 5.38 32.85 19.99
C PHE A 189 6.86 32.94 20.39
N ASP A 190 7.75 32.25 19.67
CA ASP A 190 9.17 32.01 19.98
C ASP A 190 9.52 30.71 20.75
N GLU A 191 8.51 29.90 21.12
CA GLU A 191 8.74 28.55 21.66
C GLU A 191 8.75 27.47 20.55
N GLU A 192 9.43 26.34 20.83
CA GLU A 192 9.52 25.20 19.91
C GLU A 192 8.23 24.36 19.99
N ILE A 193 7.50 24.28 18.88
CA ILE A 193 6.27 23.48 18.81
C ILE A 193 6.67 22.01 18.75
N THR A 194 6.25 21.23 19.73
CA THR A 194 6.59 19.79 19.83
C THR A 194 5.38 18.91 19.53
N ILE A 195 5.61 17.89 18.69
CA ILE A 195 4.61 16.92 18.26
C ILE A 195 5.09 15.53 18.61
N GLU A 196 4.18 14.72 19.12
CA GLU A 196 4.41 13.33 19.47
C GLU A 196 3.60 12.42 18.56
N LEU A 197 4.28 11.42 17.98
CA LEU A 197 3.67 10.33 17.22
C LEU A 197 3.96 9.01 17.92
N LYS A 198 2.92 8.29 18.32
CA LYS A 198 2.97 6.91 18.80
C LYS A 198 2.62 5.98 17.65
N ILE A 199 3.45 4.95 17.44
CA ILE A 199 3.30 3.97 16.38
C ILE A 199 3.34 2.59 17.04
N LYS A 200 2.34 1.76 16.77
CA LYS A 200 2.37 0.34 17.10
C LYS A 200 2.35 -0.47 15.81
N SER A 201 3.33 -1.36 15.66
CA SER A 201 3.33 -2.31 14.55
C SER A 201 2.23 -3.34 14.72
N LEU A 202 1.49 -3.61 13.64
CA LEU A 202 0.51 -4.69 13.58
C LEU A 202 0.99 -5.85 12.70
N THR A 203 2.16 -5.72 12.08
CA THR A 203 2.70 -6.72 11.15
C THR A 203 3.51 -7.78 11.89
N GLU A 204 3.41 -9.04 11.45
CA GLU A 204 4.18 -10.17 12.01
C GLU A 204 5.65 -10.21 11.55
N VAL A 205 5.99 -9.38 10.55
CA VAL A 205 7.33 -9.25 9.96
C VAL A 205 7.89 -7.86 10.25
N PRO A 206 9.20 -7.73 10.46
CA PRO A 206 9.82 -6.44 10.74
C PRO A 206 9.83 -5.55 9.50
N LEU A 207 9.52 -4.27 9.68
CA LEU A 207 9.50 -3.26 8.62
C LEU A 207 10.63 -2.26 8.79
N LYS A 208 11.51 -2.18 7.79
CA LYS A 208 12.56 -1.17 7.77
C LYS A 208 11.99 0.16 7.29
N ILE A 209 11.96 1.14 8.19
CA ILE A 209 11.55 2.50 7.89
C ILE A 209 12.81 3.36 7.84
N ARG A 210 12.94 4.14 6.76
CA ARG A 210 14.08 5.03 6.53
C ARG A 210 13.85 6.42 7.13
N GLY A 211 12.60 6.84 7.20
CA GLY A 211 12.28 8.14 7.75
C GLY A 211 10.82 8.27 8.11
N ILE A 212 10.56 9.11 9.10
CA ILE A 212 9.21 9.45 9.54
C ILE A 212 9.06 10.96 9.43
N SER A 213 7.96 11.40 8.86
CA SER A 213 7.67 12.82 8.75
C SER A 213 6.21 13.12 9.10
N VAL A 214 5.98 14.32 9.61
CA VAL A 214 4.65 14.85 9.87
C VAL A 214 4.48 16.11 9.03
N VAL A 215 3.33 16.26 8.39
CA VAL A 215 2.96 17.46 7.65
C VAL A 215 2.01 18.29 8.51
N LEU A 216 2.47 19.47 8.91
CA LEU A 216 1.67 20.49 9.55
C LEU A 216 1.01 21.38 8.51
N ASN A 217 -0.24 21.74 8.75
CA ASN A 217 -1.00 22.66 7.93
C ASN A 217 -1.41 23.87 8.77
N SER A 218 -1.08 25.06 8.26
CA SER A 218 -1.69 26.33 8.62
C SER A 218 -2.60 26.80 7.46
N PRO A 219 -3.45 27.83 7.66
CA PRO A 219 -4.28 28.36 6.58
C PRO A 219 -3.52 28.83 5.34
N LYS A 220 -2.22 29.16 5.47
CA LYS A 220 -1.40 29.75 4.42
C LYS A 220 -0.20 28.89 4.00
N LEU A 221 0.22 27.94 4.85
CA LEU A 221 1.46 27.19 4.67
C LEU A 221 1.30 25.73 5.11
N SER A 222 1.95 24.83 4.37
CA SER A 222 2.12 23.44 4.78
C SER A 222 3.61 23.16 4.98
N VAL A 223 3.98 22.67 6.16
CA VAL A 223 5.38 22.42 6.55
C VAL A 223 5.56 20.93 6.84
N LYS A 224 6.55 20.32 6.18
CA LYS A 224 6.95 18.93 6.44
C LYS A 224 8.09 18.88 7.44
N LEU A 225 7.85 18.22 8.57
CA LEU A 225 8.80 18.04 9.66
C LEU A 225 9.32 16.60 9.65
N LYS A 226 10.63 16.41 9.77
CA LYS A 226 11.23 15.09 9.98
C LYS A 226 11.34 14.79 11.49
N ALA A 227 11.32 13.52 11.85
CA ALA A 227 11.48 13.13 13.24
C ALA A 227 12.86 13.55 13.75
N LYS A 228 12.90 14.27 14.87
CA LYS A 228 14.15 14.68 15.54
C LYS A 228 14.72 13.51 16.35
N LYS A 229 13.83 12.76 17.02
CA LYS A 229 14.17 11.60 17.85
C LYS A 229 13.11 10.52 17.71
N VAL A 230 13.52 9.26 17.76
CA VAL A 230 12.64 8.09 17.75
C VAL A 230 13.05 7.15 18.87
N TYR A 231 12.09 6.67 19.65
CA TYR A 231 12.29 5.79 20.79
C TYR A 231 11.52 4.49 20.58
N GLN A 232 12.11 3.36 20.92
CA GLN A 232 11.37 2.11 21.08
C GLN A 232 10.84 2.01 22.51
N MET A 233 9.54 1.81 22.67
CA MET A 233 8.89 1.71 23.96
C MET A 233 8.90 0.27 24.47
N THR A 234 9.35 0.07 25.71
CA THR A 234 9.36 -1.22 26.42
C THR A 234 8.07 -1.50 27.19
N SER A 235 7.23 -0.49 27.43
CA SER A 235 5.91 -0.61 28.06
C SER A 235 4.91 0.41 27.48
N LEU A 236 3.62 0.04 27.47
CA LEU A 236 2.50 0.90 27.04
C LEU A 236 2.14 1.99 28.08
N THR A 237 2.67 1.93 29.30
CA THR A 237 2.16 2.67 30.47
C THR A 237 3.14 3.60 31.17
N SER A 238 4.43 3.62 30.81
CA SER A 238 5.41 4.48 31.48
C SER A 238 6.10 5.42 30.50
N ASN A 239 6.24 6.70 30.90
CA ASN A 239 7.12 7.71 30.29
C ASN A 239 8.62 7.38 30.45
N GLU A 240 8.96 6.12 30.72
CA GLU A 240 10.35 5.71 30.92
C GLU A 240 11.09 5.67 29.60
N ALA A 241 12.33 6.16 29.65
CA ALA A 241 13.20 6.39 28.51
C ALA A 241 13.43 5.10 27.72
N GLY A 242 12.69 4.95 26.62
CA GLY A 242 13.02 3.99 25.59
C GLY A 242 14.41 4.26 25.01
N ASN A 243 15.03 3.25 24.43
CA ASN A 243 16.31 3.45 23.74
C ASN A 243 16.10 4.36 22.53
N GLU A 244 16.87 5.44 22.45
CA GLU A 244 16.88 6.34 21.29
C GLU A 244 17.47 5.61 20.09
N LEU A 245 16.72 5.58 18.99
CA LEU A 245 17.09 4.93 17.74
C LEU A 245 17.52 5.98 16.72
N LYS A 246 18.56 5.65 15.95
CA LYS A 246 18.95 6.44 14.77
C LYS A 246 17.98 6.17 13.63
N GLU A 247 17.55 7.24 12.94
CA GLU A 247 16.54 7.17 11.86
C GLU A 247 16.94 6.21 10.72
N SER A 248 18.24 6.11 10.39
CA SER A 248 18.78 5.22 9.36
C SER A 248 18.69 3.71 9.69
N GLU A 249 18.45 3.37 10.96
CA GLU A 249 18.43 2.00 11.48
C GLU A 249 17.05 1.60 12.02
N LEU A 250 16.00 2.39 11.75
CA LEU A 250 14.67 2.14 12.30
C LEU A 250 14.05 0.87 11.69
N MET A 251 14.14 -0.21 12.45
CA MET A 251 13.44 -1.46 12.20
C MET A 251 12.24 -1.54 13.14
N ILE A 252 11.04 -1.38 12.57
CA ILE A 252 9.80 -1.58 13.30
C ILE A 252 9.57 -3.08 13.45
N LEU A 253 9.70 -3.57 14.69
CA LEU A 253 9.52 -4.97 15.05
C LEU A 253 8.04 -5.28 15.28
N SER A 254 7.69 -6.56 15.10
CA SER A 254 6.34 -7.08 15.35
C SER A 254 5.88 -6.74 16.77
N GLU A 255 4.64 -6.27 16.89
CA GLU A 255 3.99 -5.90 18.17
C GLU A 255 4.72 -4.87 19.04
N SER A 256 5.78 -4.24 18.52
CA SER A 256 6.54 -3.21 19.23
C SER A 256 5.89 -1.84 19.06
N SER A 257 6.02 -1.00 20.09
CA SER A 257 5.55 0.38 20.08
C SER A 257 6.73 1.34 20.01
N TYR A 258 6.55 2.44 19.28
CA TYR A 258 7.56 3.45 19.03
C TYR A 258 6.98 4.83 19.25
N LYS A 259 7.81 5.77 19.70
CA LYS A 259 7.48 7.18 19.88
C LYS A 259 8.44 8.04 19.07
N ALA A 260 7.92 8.84 18.15
CA ALA A 260 8.68 9.81 17.38
C ALA A 260 8.34 11.24 17.83
N ILE A 261 9.36 12.07 18.01
CA ILE A 261 9.23 13.47 18.41
C ILE A 261 9.63 14.36 17.25
N PHE A 262 8.78 15.35 16.93
CA PHE A 262 9.03 16.36 15.92
C PHE A 262 9.03 17.72 16.57
N SER A 263 9.80 18.63 15.99
CA SER A 263 9.91 20.00 16.46
C SER A 263 9.80 20.98 15.30
N ALA A 264 9.06 22.06 15.50
CA ALA A 264 8.92 23.15 14.55
C ALA A 264 9.26 24.47 15.22
N ASP A 265 9.96 25.34 14.49
CA ASP A 265 10.17 26.72 14.91
C ASP A 265 8.87 27.51 14.71
N SER A 266 8.33 28.08 15.79
CA SER A 266 7.09 28.86 15.77
C SER A 266 7.18 30.09 14.87
N ARG A 267 8.39 30.62 14.62
CA ARG A 267 8.65 31.77 13.72
C ARG A 267 8.31 31.48 12.26
N GLN A 268 8.16 30.20 11.88
CA GLN A 268 7.74 29.81 10.53
C GLN A 268 6.25 30.05 10.26
N PHE A 269 5.46 30.32 11.31
CA PHE A 269 4.02 30.49 11.23
C PHE A 269 3.63 31.94 11.56
N THR A 270 2.43 32.34 11.11
CA THR A 270 1.92 33.68 11.44
C THR A 270 1.23 33.69 12.79
N GLU A 271 1.22 34.85 13.44
CA GLU A 271 0.57 35.02 14.74
C GLU A 271 -0.90 34.60 14.70
N ASN A 272 -1.38 33.97 15.77
CA ASN A 272 -2.73 33.41 15.91
C ASN A 272 -3.10 32.34 14.88
N ASP A 273 -2.13 31.76 14.17
CA ASP A 273 -2.41 30.63 13.29
C ASP A 273 -2.94 29.43 14.07
N LYS A 274 -4.00 28.85 13.53
CA LYS A 274 -4.50 27.55 13.98
C LYS A 274 -3.75 26.48 13.20
N LEU A 275 -2.83 25.81 13.86
CA LEU A 275 -2.09 24.71 13.25
C LEU A 275 -2.86 23.41 13.44
N SER A 276 -2.81 22.58 12.39
CA SER A 276 -3.36 21.24 12.40
C SER A 276 -2.34 20.26 11.85
N ILE A 277 -2.28 19.08 12.44
CA ILE A 277 -1.50 17.98 11.86
C ILE A 277 -2.33 17.42 10.71
N GLY A 278 -1.81 17.45 9.49
CA GLY A 278 -2.53 17.02 8.29
C GLY A 278 -2.36 15.54 7.95
N ARG A 279 -1.11 15.05 7.97
CA ARG A 279 -0.79 13.65 7.70
C ARG A 279 0.56 13.24 8.27
N VAL A 280 0.72 11.93 8.45
CA VAL A 280 1.98 11.26 8.79
C VAL A 280 2.48 10.53 7.55
N GLU A 281 3.79 10.60 7.30
CA GLU A 281 4.46 9.94 6.18
C GLU A 281 5.55 9.00 6.69
N PHE A 282 5.51 7.74 6.27
CA PHE A 282 6.57 6.76 6.51
C PHE A 282 7.29 6.48 5.20
N GLN A 283 8.62 6.59 5.19
CA GLN A 283 9.43 6.26 4.03
C GLN A 283 10.03 4.86 4.18
N ILE A 284 9.82 3.98 3.19
CA ILE A 284 10.41 2.63 3.15
C ILE A 284 11.17 2.42 1.83
N GLY A 285 12.26 1.66 1.85
CA GLY A 285 13.07 1.41 0.65
C GLY A 285 14.45 2.08 0.69
N THR A 286 14.99 2.38 -0.49
CA THR A 286 16.33 2.96 -0.66
C THR A 286 16.29 4.46 -0.96
N ASP A 287 17.46 5.08 -1.12
CA ASP A 287 17.58 6.49 -1.45
C ASP A 287 17.01 6.84 -2.83
N LYS A 288 17.09 5.88 -3.76
CA LYS A 288 16.68 6.05 -5.16
C LYS A 288 15.29 5.53 -5.44
N LYS A 289 14.90 4.41 -4.81
CA LYS A 289 13.63 3.73 -5.02
C LYS A 289 12.99 3.45 -3.68
N PHE A 290 11.91 4.18 -3.39
CA PHE A 290 11.23 4.10 -2.11
C PHE A 290 9.72 4.24 -2.29
N ALA A 291 8.99 3.82 -1.26
CA ALA A 291 7.58 4.13 -1.11
C ALA A 291 7.37 5.12 0.04
N VAL A 292 6.35 5.95 -0.10
CA VAL A 292 5.86 6.84 0.96
C VAL A 292 4.49 6.37 1.37
N LEU A 293 4.38 5.91 2.62
CA LEU A 293 3.14 5.46 3.23
C LEU A 293 2.48 6.65 3.91
N LEU A 294 1.32 7.08 3.43
CA LEU A 294 0.60 8.25 3.90
C LEU A 294 -0.54 7.83 4.83
N LYS A 295 -0.59 8.39 6.04
CA LYS A 295 -1.71 8.23 6.96
C LYS A 295 -2.33 9.59 7.28
N SER A 296 -3.59 9.80 6.91
CA SER A 296 -4.36 10.98 7.29
C SER A 296 -4.66 10.94 8.79
N THR A 297 -4.66 12.12 9.41
CA THR A 297 -4.92 12.31 10.85
C THR A 297 -6.37 12.70 11.13
N THR A 298 -7.28 12.46 10.19
CA THR A 298 -8.69 12.87 10.26
C THR A 298 -9.47 12.34 11.47
N LEU A 299 -8.93 11.36 12.21
CA LEU A 299 -9.51 10.83 13.45
C LEU A 299 -9.25 11.71 14.69
N ASN A 300 -8.19 12.54 14.67
CA ASN A 300 -7.76 13.34 15.83
C ASN A 300 -8.05 14.85 15.67
N GLN A 301 -8.95 15.25 14.74
CA GLN A 301 -9.17 16.67 14.39
C GLN A 301 -9.54 17.58 15.57
N HIS A 302 -10.14 17.04 16.64
CA HIS A 302 -10.47 17.80 17.85
C HIS A 302 -9.32 17.92 18.84
N GLN A 303 -8.39 16.95 18.87
CA GLN A 303 -7.21 16.96 19.76
C GLN A 303 -5.97 17.58 19.07
N ASN A 304 -6.00 17.73 17.75
CA ASN A 304 -4.88 18.23 16.95
C ASN A 304 -5.02 19.69 16.53
N ARG A 305 -5.60 20.53 17.39
CA ARG A 305 -5.63 21.98 17.16
C ARG A 305 -4.66 22.65 18.12
N PHE A 306 -3.68 23.32 17.55
CA PHE A 306 -2.69 24.08 18.28
C PHE A 306 -2.91 25.58 18.05
N HIS A 307 -2.74 26.36 19.12
CA HIS A 307 -2.89 27.80 19.08
C HIS A 307 -1.60 28.51 19.51
N LEU A 308 -1.14 29.46 18.68
CA LEU A 308 -0.02 30.33 19.00
C LEU A 308 -0.54 31.62 19.64
N PHE A 309 -0.02 31.98 20.82
CA PHE A 309 -0.42 33.18 21.55
C PHE A 309 0.80 33.97 22.07
N TYR A 310 0.53 35.15 22.64
CA TYR A 310 1.53 35.98 23.29
C TYR A 310 1.77 35.52 24.74
N GLY A 311 3.00 35.62 25.23
CA GLY A 311 3.29 35.57 26.66
C GLY A 311 3.06 36.96 27.23
N ASP A 312 2.07 37.12 28.11
CA ASP A 312 1.83 38.39 28.80
C ASP A 312 3.12 38.82 29.54
N ILE A 313 3.53 40.08 29.32
CA ILE A 313 4.60 40.77 30.07
C ILE A 313 4.11 41.09 31.48
#